data_AF-A0A662BF36-F1
#
_entry.id   AF-A0A662BF36-F1
#
_cell.length_a   1.000
_cell.length_b   1.000
_cell.length_c   1.000
_cell.angle_alpha   90.00
_cell.angle_beta   90.00
_cell.angle_gamma   90.00
#
_symmetry.space_group_name_H-M   'P 1'
#
loop_
_entity.id
_entity.type
_entity.pdbx_description
1 polymer ?
#
loop_
_entity_poly.entity_id
_entity_poly.type
_entity_poly.pdbx_seq_one_letter_code
_entity_poly.pdbx_strand_id
1 'polypeptide(L)'
;MRKLAWYILNKLQIASIIQLVLKSGLKDDGWYRSYYTKQAVNRKNEPIPWCTYPFIKFIENRLKKDFDVFEYGCGNSTLWYADKVKSITSVEHHNEWYHLVSKKQLVNIQHHKPVVYK
;
A
#
# COMPACT_ATOMS: atom_id res chain seq x y z
N MET A 1 -12.84 -38.45 -0.92
CA MET A 1 -11.73 -37.81 -0.18
C MET A 1 -11.92 -36.29 0.04
N ARG A 2 -12.11 -35.45 -0.99
CA ARG A 2 -12.25 -33.98 -0.82
C ARG A 2 -13.40 -33.52 0.11
N LYS A 3 -14.56 -34.21 0.09
CA LYS A 3 -15.71 -33.90 0.96
C LYS A 3 -15.44 -34.23 2.44
N LEU A 4 -14.73 -35.34 2.69
CA LEU A 4 -14.38 -35.78 4.04
C LEU A 4 -13.37 -34.82 4.69
N ALA A 5 -12.36 -34.37 3.93
CA ALA A 5 -11.41 -33.36 4.40
C ALA A 5 -12.10 -32.04 4.77
N TRP A 6 -12.95 -31.50 3.89
CA TRP A 6 -13.71 -30.28 4.20
C TRP A 6 -14.64 -30.44 5.40
N TYR A 7 -15.27 -31.60 5.56
CA TYR A 7 -16.08 -31.89 6.73
C TYR A 7 -15.26 -31.82 8.04
N ILE A 8 -14.08 -32.44 8.07
CA ILE A 8 -13.16 -32.38 9.22
C ILE A 8 -12.73 -30.93 9.50
N LEU A 9 -12.33 -30.17 8.48
CA LEU A 9 -11.92 -28.77 8.63
C LEU A 9 -13.06 -27.88 9.19
N ASN A 10 -14.30 -28.11 8.77
CA ASN A 10 -15.46 -27.41 9.31
C ASN A 10 -15.76 -27.80 10.76
N LYS A 11 -15.67 -29.10 11.09
CA LYS A 11 -15.82 -29.62 12.47
C LYS A 11 -14.81 -29.00 13.44
N LEU A 12 -13.59 -28.76 12.95
CA LEU A 12 -12.51 -28.11 13.71
C LEU A 12 -12.59 -26.57 13.68
N GLN A 13 -13.59 -25.97 13.02
CA GLN A 13 -13.78 -24.51 12.87
C GLN A 13 -12.62 -23.75 12.20
N ILE A 14 -11.72 -24.45 11.49
CA ILE A 14 -10.58 -23.86 10.78
C ILE A 14 -10.83 -23.62 9.30
N ALA A 15 -11.90 -24.20 8.75
CA ALA A 15 -12.29 -24.06 7.35
C ALA A 15 -12.42 -22.59 6.92
N SER A 16 -12.96 -21.72 7.78
CA SER A 16 -13.13 -20.28 7.51
C SER A 16 -11.79 -19.56 7.39
N ILE A 17 -10.85 -19.83 8.30
CA ILE A 17 -9.49 -19.26 8.28
C ILE A 17 -8.75 -19.72 7.02
N ILE A 18 -8.85 -21.01 6.68
CA ILE A 18 -8.26 -21.55 5.46
C ILE A 18 -8.85 -20.87 4.23
N GLN A 19 -10.16 -20.67 4.16
CA GLN A 19 -10.77 -19.93 3.06
C GLN A 19 -10.32 -18.48 3.01
N LEU A 20 -10.15 -17.82 4.16
CA LEU A 20 -9.65 -16.44 4.21
C LEU A 20 -8.25 -16.33 3.57
N VAL A 21 -7.38 -17.30 3.84
CA VAL A 21 -6.01 -17.34 3.27
C VAL A 21 -6.01 -17.77 1.80
N LEU A 22 -6.91 -18.67 1.39
CA LEU A 22 -6.94 -19.22 0.04
C LEU A 22 -7.71 -18.35 -0.96
N LYS A 23 -8.86 -17.80 -0.57
CA LYS A 23 -9.84 -17.11 -1.43
C LYS A 23 -10.61 -16.05 -0.62
N SER A 24 -10.07 -14.84 -0.54
CA SER A 24 -10.75 -13.71 0.11
C SER A 24 -10.31 -12.37 -0.45
N GLY A 25 -11.12 -11.33 -0.20
CA GLY A 25 -10.72 -9.95 -0.47
C GLY A 25 -9.43 -9.54 0.24
N LEU A 26 -9.16 -10.04 1.46
CA LEU A 26 -7.91 -9.78 2.17
C LEU A 26 -6.70 -10.31 1.38
N LYS A 27 -6.82 -11.49 0.77
CA LYS A 27 -5.79 -12.02 -0.11
C LYS A 27 -5.63 -11.17 -1.36
N ASP A 28 -6.74 -10.83 -2.01
CA ASP A 28 -6.73 -10.14 -3.30
C ASP A 28 -6.25 -8.69 -3.21
N ASP A 29 -6.63 -7.97 -2.15
CA ASP A 29 -6.18 -6.61 -1.86
C ASP A 29 -4.72 -6.57 -1.33
N GLY A 30 -4.13 -7.72 -0.99
CA GLY A 30 -2.74 -7.83 -0.54
C GLY A 30 -2.51 -7.64 0.96
N TRP A 31 -3.56 -7.74 1.78
CA TRP A 31 -3.51 -7.53 3.24
C TRP A 31 -2.42 -8.38 3.92
N TYR A 32 -2.33 -9.66 3.56
CA TYR A 32 -1.32 -10.56 4.15
C TYR A 32 0.11 -10.10 3.84
N ARG A 33 0.40 -9.67 2.60
CA ARG A 33 1.73 -9.14 2.27
C ARG A 33 2.02 -7.90 3.08
N SER A 34 1.08 -6.95 3.12
CA SER A 34 1.22 -5.73 3.91
C SER A 34 1.51 -6.02 5.38
N TYR A 35 0.83 -7.02 5.96
CA TYR A 35 1.04 -7.43 7.35
C TYR A 35 2.47 -7.94 7.61
N TYR A 36 3.02 -8.77 6.71
CA TYR A 36 4.35 -9.35 6.88
C TYR A 36 5.48 -8.36 6.54
N THR A 37 5.31 -7.55 5.50
CA THR A 37 6.32 -6.57 5.07
C THR A 37 6.31 -5.28 5.89
N LYS A 38 5.27 -5.09 6.72
CA LYS A 38 5.00 -3.85 7.47
C LYS A 38 4.95 -2.62 6.56
N GLN A 39 4.45 -2.80 5.34
CA GLN A 39 4.38 -1.77 4.31
C GLN A 39 3.03 -1.83 3.60
N ALA A 40 2.51 -0.68 3.17
CA ALA A 40 1.30 -0.62 2.35
C ALA A 40 1.61 -1.12 0.93
N VAL A 41 1.33 -2.39 0.66
CA VAL A 41 1.59 -3.05 -0.64
C VAL A 41 0.40 -3.89 -1.10
N ASN A 42 0.21 -4.01 -2.41
CA ASN A 42 -0.81 -4.88 -2.98
C ASN A 42 -0.37 -6.36 -3.00
N ARG A 43 -1.23 -7.23 -3.55
CA ARG A 43 -0.94 -8.68 -3.69
C ARG A 43 0.28 -9.00 -4.57
N LYS A 44 0.76 -8.06 -5.40
CA LYS A 44 1.99 -8.21 -6.20
C LYS A 44 3.24 -7.63 -5.51
N ASN A 45 3.10 -7.15 -4.27
CA ASN A 45 4.16 -6.44 -3.55
C ASN A 45 4.52 -5.07 -4.18
N GLU A 46 3.61 -4.49 -4.96
CA GLU A 46 3.75 -3.14 -5.49
C GLU A 46 3.24 -2.12 -4.47
N PRO A 47 3.84 -0.92 -4.39
CA PRO A 47 3.41 0.10 -3.44
C PRO A 47 1.97 0.54 -3.71
N ILE A 48 1.20 0.76 -2.63
CA ILE A 48 -0.11 1.39 -2.65
C ILE A 48 -0.15 2.52 -1.62
N PRO A 49 -1.02 3.53 -1.76
CA PRO A 49 -1.10 4.58 -0.79
C PRO A 49 -1.76 4.06 0.49
N TRP A 50 -1.39 4.66 1.63
CA TRP A 50 -2.01 4.32 2.90
C TRP A 50 -3.39 4.98 3.02
N CYS A 51 -4.34 4.43 2.28
CA CYS A 51 -5.73 4.86 2.23
C CYS A 51 -6.65 3.63 2.22
N THR A 52 -7.96 3.85 2.36
CA THR A 52 -8.94 2.76 2.24
C THR A 52 -8.98 2.24 0.80
N TYR A 53 -9.17 0.92 0.61
CA TYR A 53 -9.25 0.33 -0.73
C TYR A 53 -10.32 0.97 -1.64
N PRO A 54 -11.52 1.38 -1.15
CA PRO A 54 -12.47 2.12 -1.96
C PRO A 54 -11.94 3.48 -2.44
N PHE A 55 -11.22 4.23 -1.60
CA PHE A 55 -10.61 5.50 -1.99
C PHE A 55 -9.56 5.29 -3.08
N ILE A 56 -8.72 4.26 -2.95
CA ILE A 56 -7.72 3.90 -3.98
C ILE A 56 -8.41 3.64 -5.31
N LYS A 57 -9.44 2.77 -5.33
CA LYS A 57 -10.23 2.46 -6.53
C LYS A 57 -10.92 3.69 -7.13
N PHE A 58 -11.33 4.63 -6.28
CA PHE A 58 -11.94 5.89 -6.71
C PHE A 58 -10.91 6.83 -7.36
N ILE A 59 -9.76 7.05 -6.72
CA ILE A 59 -8.80 8.08 -7.17
C ILE A 59 -7.90 7.59 -8.30
N GLU A 60 -7.57 6.29 -8.37
CA GLU A 60 -6.62 5.72 -9.34
C GLU A 60 -6.93 6.12 -10.78
N ASN A 61 -8.18 5.97 -11.21
CA ASN A 61 -8.61 6.27 -12.59
C ASN A 61 -8.77 7.78 -12.88
N ARG A 62 -8.55 8.64 -11.88
CA ARG A 62 -8.68 10.11 -11.99
C ARG A 62 -7.32 10.81 -11.98
N LEU A 63 -6.25 10.10 -11.63
CA LEU A 63 -4.89 10.62 -11.71
C LEU A 63 -4.45 10.71 -13.16
N LYS A 64 -3.74 11.79 -13.49
CA LYS A 64 -3.26 12.07 -14.84
C LYS A 64 -1.78 12.43 -14.83
N LYS A 65 -1.11 12.12 -15.94
CA LYS A 65 0.33 12.34 -16.14
C LYS A 65 0.77 13.80 -16.21
N ASP A 66 -0.17 14.74 -16.23
CA ASP A 66 0.04 16.19 -16.19
C ASP A 66 -0.19 16.79 -14.79
N PHE A 67 -0.62 16.00 -13.81
CA PHE A 67 -0.86 16.49 -12.44
C PHE A 67 0.44 16.68 -11.66
N ASP A 68 0.48 17.75 -10.88
CA ASP A 68 1.46 17.98 -9.83
C ASP A 68 0.77 17.73 -8.47
N VAL A 69 1.25 16.74 -7.72
CA VAL A 69 0.64 16.29 -6.45
C VAL A 69 1.46 16.75 -5.26
N PHE A 70 0.76 17.15 -4.20
CA PHE A 70 1.38 17.45 -2.91
C PHE A 70 0.90 16.46 -1.83
N GLU A 71 1.83 15.97 -1.00
CA GLU A 71 1.59 14.99 0.06
C GLU A 71 2.20 15.46 1.40
N TYR A 72 1.45 15.29 2.50
CA TYR A 72 2.00 15.34 3.86
C TYR A 72 2.33 13.92 4.32
N GLY A 73 3.58 13.70 4.72
CA GLY A 73 4.19 12.38 4.90
C GLY A 73 4.82 11.86 3.60
N CYS A 74 5.71 10.89 3.69
CA CYS A 74 6.22 10.18 2.52
C CYS A 74 6.20 8.65 2.71
N GLY A 75 6.23 7.90 1.61
CA GLY A 75 6.28 6.43 1.69
C GLY A 75 5.86 5.72 0.39
N ASN A 76 5.19 4.58 0.54
CA ASN A 76 4.68 3.84 -0.62
C ASN A 76 3.56 4.60 -1.35
N SER A 77 2.81 5.47 -0.67
CA SER A 77 1.91 6.44 -1.32
C SER A 77 2.64 7.33 -2.30
N THR A 78 3.80 7.88 -1.90
CA THR A 78 4.62 8.73 -2.77
C THR A 78 5.06 7.99 -4.04
N LEU A 79 5.52 6.74 -3.90
CA LEU A 79 5.88 5.89 -5.04
C LEU A 79 4.67 5.58 -5.95
N TRP A 80 3.52 5.32 -5.35
CA TRP A 80 2.29 4.99 -6.08
C TRP A 80 1.76 6.17 -6.89
N TYR A 81 1.82 7.39 -6.34
CA TYR A 81 1.48 8.62 -7.06
C TYR A 81 2.52 8.94 -8.14
N ALA A 82 3.81 8.84 -7.83
CA ALA A 82 4.90 9.13 -8.77
C ALA A 82 4.79 8.33 -10.08
N ASP A 83 4.30 7.09 -9.99
CA ASP A 83 4.01 6.25 -11.16
C ASP A 83 2.84 6.78 -12.03
N LYS A 84 1.97 7.64 -11.51
CA LYS A 84 0.71 8.04 -12.17
C LYS A 84 0.64 9.51 -12.57
N VAL A 85 1.46 10.36 -11.97
CA VAL A 85 1.40 11.82 -12.14
C VAL A 85 2.70 12.40 -12.71
N LYS A 86 2.68 13.69 -13.04
CA LYS A 86 3.85 14.40 -13.57
C LYS A 86 4.93 14.53 -12.49
N SER A 87 4.56 15.10 -11.36
CA SER A 87 5.45 15.30 -10.21
C SER A 87 4.71 15.12 -8.89
N ILE A 88 5.46 14.72 -7.86
CA ILE A 88 4.96 14.69 -6.49
C ILE A 88 5.95 15.35 -5.55
N THR A 89 5.43 16.26 -4.73
CA THR A 89 6.15 16.89 -3.63
C THR A 89 5.60 16.34 -2.31
N SER A 90 6.46 15.76 -1.49
CA SER A 90 6.08 15.21 -0.18
C SER A 90 6.84 15.90 0.95
N VAL A 91 6.18 16.12 2.09
CA VAL A 91 6.79 16.73 3.29
C VAL A 91 6.84 15.71 4.42
N GLU A 92 8.04 15.31 4.85
CA GLU A 92 8.22 14.31 5.92
C GLU A 92 9.00 14.87 7.10
N HIS A 93 8.44 14.73 8.29
CA HIS A 93 8.98 15.20 9.57
C HIS A 93 9.88 14.15 10.25
N HIS A 94 9.61 12.86 10.07
CA HIS A 94 10.38 11.79 10.70
C HIS A 94 11.68 11.53 9.93
N ASN A 95 12.80 12.00 10.47
CA ASN A 95 14.07 12.05 9.77
C ASN A 95 14.56 10.68 9.26
N GLU A 96 14.53 9.66 10.11
CA GLU A 96 14.97 8.30 9.73
C GLU A 96 14.09 7.71 8.62
N TRP A 97 12.79 8.02 8.65
CA TRP A 97 11.82 7.53 7.67
C TRP A 97 12.04 8.23 6.33
N TYR A 98 12.21 9.55 6.35
CA TYR A 98 12.62 10.33 5.19
C TYR A 98 13.85 9.72 4.51
N HIS A 99 14.89 9.38 5.28
CA HIS A 99 16.12 8.80 4.74
C HIS A 99 15.91 7.40 4.16
N LEU A 100 15.05 6.59 4.77
CA LEU A 100 14.69 5.26 4.27
C LEU A 100 13.92 5.35 2.95
N VAL A 101 12.92 6.25 2.87
CA VAL A 101 12.08 6.41 1.68
C VAL A 101 12.85 7.08 0.54
N SER A 102 13.65 8.11 0.82
CA SER A 102 14.42 8.84 -0.19
C SER A 102 15.43 7.97 -0.93
N LYS A 103 15.85 6.83 -0.37
CA LYS A 103 16.74 5.87 -1.04
C LYS A 103 16.07 5.16 -2.23
N LYS A 104 14.73 5.15 -2.31
CA LYS A 104 13.97 4.50 -3.39
C LYS A 104 13.87 5.35 -4.67
N GLN A 105 14.69 6.40 -4.80
CA GLN A 105 14.72 7.46 -5.84
C GLN A 105 13.98 7.12 -7.15
N LEU A 106 12.96 7.93 -7.46
CA LEU A 106 12.36 8.05 -8.79
C LEU A 106 12.57 9.48 -9.31
N VAL A 107 12.71 9.62 -10.64
CA VAL A 107 13.09 10.86 -11.32
C VAL A 107 12.13 12.05 -11.13
N ASN A 108 10.92 11.83 -10.62
CA ASN A 108 9.87 12.85 -10.48
C ASN A 108 9.38 13.08 -9.04
N ILE A 109 10.15 12.64 -8.04
CA ILE A 109 9.81 12.83 -6.62
C ILE A 109 10.65 13.94 -6.02
N GLN A 110 9.99 14.88 -5.33
CA GLN A 110 10.64 15.89 -4.50
C GLN A 110 10.26 15.68 -3.04
N HIS A 111 11.25 15.45 -2.18
CA HIS A 111 11.04 15.36 -0.74
C HIS A 111 11.52 16.62 -0.04
N HIS A 112 10.69 17.17 0.84
CA HIS A 112 11.02 18.31 1.68
C HIS A 112 10.96 17.90 3.14
N LYS A 113 11.90 18.38 3.93
CA LYS A 113 11.76 18.37 5.39
C LYS A 113 11.00 19.63 5.81
N PRO A 114 10.01 19.54 6.70
CA PRO A 114 9.35 20.71 7.22
C PRO A 114 10.35 21.55 8.01
N VAL A 115 10.27 22.88 7.85
CA VAL A 115 10.99 23.82 8.69
C VAL A 115 10.35 23.77 10.08
N VAL A 116 11.07 23.24 11.06
CA VAL A 116 10.61 23.18 12.45
C VAL A 116 10.73 24.58 13.03
N TYR A 117 9.61 25.29 13.16
CA TYR A 117 9.54 26.50 13.98
C TYR A 117 9.56 26.06 15.44
N LYS A 118 10.60 26.49 16.17
CA LYS A 118 10.68 26.35 17.64
C LYS A 118 9.92 27.47 18.32
#